data_AF-A0AAU4SUW9-F1
#
_entry.id   AF-A0AAU4SUW9-F1
#
_cell.length_a   1.000
_cell.length_b   1.000
_cell.length_c   1.000
_cell.angle_alpha   90.00
_cell.angle_beta   90.00
_cell.angle_gamma   90.00
#
_symmetry.space_group_name_H-M   'P 1'
#
loop_
_entity.id
_entity.type
_entity.pdbx_description
1 polymer ?
#
loop_
_entity_poly.entity_id
_entity_poly.type
_entity_poly.pdbx_seq_one_letter_code
_entity_poly.pdbx_strand_id
1 'polypeptide(L)' 'MSERRIGAVLAAAGTPLVLTGAAMYVLPGPGFPILATGLAALITGLIMIAANRRS' A
#
# COMPACT_ATOMS: atom_id res chain seq x y z
N MET A 1 -3.86 -16.04 11.27
CA MET A 1 -2.75 -15.16 10.81
C MET A 1 -2.79 -13.92 11.69
N SER A 2 -1.68 -13.50 12.34
CA SER A 2 -1.74 -12.36 13.25
C SER A 2 -1.99 -11.05 12.49
N GLU A 3 -2.76 -10.13 13.07
CA GLU A 3 -3.08 -8.81 12.48
C GLU A 3 -1.82 -8.05 12.07
N ARG A 4 -0.74 -8.22 12.84
CA ARG A 4 0.60 -7.70 12.53
C ARG A 4 1.19 -8.23 11.22
N ARG A 5 0.96 -9.51 10.87
CA ARG A 5 1.38 -10.08 9.56
C ARG A 5 0.51 -9.54 8.43
N ILE A 6 -0.79 -9.37 8.65
CA ILE A 6 -1.71 -8.81 7.65
C ILE A 6 -1.31 -7.37 7.32
N GLY A 7 -1.06 -6.53 8.33
CA GLY A 7 -0.57 -5.17 8.14
C GLY A 7 0.78 -5.09 7.43
N ALA A 8 1.72 -5.98 7.77
CA ALA A 8 3.02 -6.05 7.11
C ALA A 8 2.92 -6.42 5.62
N VAL A 9 2.06 -7.39 5.28
CA VAL A 9 1.82 -7.80 3.88
C VAL A 9 1.16 -6.67 3.08
N LEU A 10 0.17 -5.98 3.66
CA LEU A 10 -0.49 -4.83 3.02
C LEU A 10 0.49 -3.68 2.75
N ALA A 11 1.35 -3.35 3.71
CA ALA A 11 2.37 -2.32 3.52
C ALA A 11 3.42 -2.72 2.47
N ALA A 12 3.90 -3.97 2.53
CA ALA A 12 4.87 -4.49 1.58
C ALA A 12 4.33 -4.56 0.14
N ALA A 13 3.05 -4.89 -0.04
CA ALA A 13 2.39 -4.90 -1.35
C ALA A 13 2.01 -3.49 -1.83
N GLY A 14 1.63 -2.59 -0.92
CA GLY A 14 1.27 -1.21 -1.25
C GLY A 14 2.45 -0.40 -1.80
N THR A 15 3.66 -0.62 -1.28
CA THR A 15 4.88 0.10 -1.69
C THR A 15 5.20 -0.02 -3.20
N PRO A 16 5.33 -1.23 -3.77
CA PRO A 16 5.56 -1.40 -5.20
C PRO A 16 4.37 -0.91 -6.04
N LEU A 17 3.12 -1.07 -5.57
CA LEU A 17 1.93 -0.55 -6.28
C LEU A 17 1.96 0.98 -6.42
N VAL A 18 2.35 1.70 -5.36
CA VAL A 18 2.51 3.17 -5.42
C VAL A 18 3.62 3.56 -6.39
N LEU A 19 4.76 2.87 -6.33
CA LEU A 19 5.89 3.10 -7.25
C LEU A 19 5.50 2.83 -8.71
N THR A 20 4.78 1.74 -8.98
CA THR A 20 4.27 1.41 -10.32
C THR A 20 3.23 2.43 -10.80
N GLY A 21 2.30 2.86 -9.94
CA GLY A 21 1.34 3.91 -10.26
C GLY A 21 2.00 5.25 -10.58
N ALA A 22 3.09 5.59 -9.87
CA ALA A 22 3.85 6.81 -10.10
C ALA A 22 4.68 6.72 -11.39
N ALA A 23 5.24 5.56 -11.70
CA ALA A 23 5.94 5.32 -12.96
C ALA A 23 4.98 5.39 -14.18
N MET A 24 3.73 4.97 -14.00
CA MET A 24 2.66 5.06 -15.00
C MET A 24 2.11 6.48 -15.21
N TYR A 25 2.63 7.49 -14.50
CA TYR A 25 2.45 8.89 -14.89
C TYR A 25 3.42 9.31 -16.01
N VAL A 26 4.53 8.59 -16.18
CA VAL A 26 5.54 8.82 -17.22
C VAL A 26 5.34 7.85 -18.40
N LEU A 27 4.98 6.59 -18.11
CA LEU A 27 4.56 5.63 -19.14
C LEU A 27 3.08 5.83 -19.49
N PRO A 28 2.69 5.81 -20.78
CA PRO A 28 1.29 5.88 -21.16
C PRO A 28 0.53 4.65 -20.61
N GLY A 29 -0.32 4.88 -19.60
CA GLY A 29 -1.10 3.84 -18.94
C GLY A 29 -2.01 4.42 -17.84
N PRO A 30 -2.92 3.61 -17.26
CA PRO A 30 -3.81 4.06 -16.19
C PRO A 30 -3.04 4.19 -14.87
N GLY A 31 -2.23 5.24 -14.74
CA GLY A 31 -1.41 5.50 -13.55
C GLY A 31 -2.25 5.86 -12.32
N PHE A 32 -3.31 6.64 -12.49
CA PHE A 32 -4.14 7.11 -11.38
C PHE A 32 -4.85 5.99 -10.59
N PRO A 33 -5.52 5.00 -11.22
CA PRO A 33 -6.15 3.89 -10.49
C PRO A 33 -5.15 3.02 -9.72
N ILE A 34 -3.99 2.75 -10.30
CA ILE A 34 -2.93 1.92 -9.71
C ILE A 34 -2.30 2.64 -8.52
N LEU A 35 -2.05 3.94 -8.65
CA LEU A 35 -1.55 4.78 -7.57
C LEU A 35 -2.54 4.83 -6.41
N ALA A 36 -3.83 5.03 -6.69
CA ALA A 36 -4.89 5.09 -5.68
C ALA A 36 -5.03 3.77 -4.91
N THR A 37 -4.99 2.62 -5.59
CA THR A 37 -5.03 1.31 -4.94
C THR A 37 -3.78 1.02 -4.12
N GLY A 38 -2.60 1.38 -4.63
CA GLY A 38 -1.34 1.27 -3.88
C GLY A 38 -1.35 2.12 -2.60
N LEU A 39 -1.83 3.35 -2.68
CA LEU A 39 -1.91 4.26 -1.53
C LEU A 39 -2.88 3.73 -0.47
N ALA A 40 -4.05 3.26 -0.90
CA ALA A 40 -5.06 2.70 0.00
C ALA A 40 -4.52 1.47 0.74
N ALA A 41 -3.84 0.55 0.03
CA ALA A 41 -3.23 -0.63 0.64
C ALA A 41 -2.10 -0.26 1.62
N LEU A 42 -1.23 0.68 1.25
CA LEU A 42 -0.12 1.15 2.07
C LEU A 42 -0.62 1.80 3.36
N ILE A 43 -1.56 2.75 3.26
CA ILE A 43 -2.12 3.47 4.41
C ILE A 43 -2.83 2.48 5.35
N THR A 44 -3.63 1.57 4.81
CA THR A 44 -4.33 0.57 5.62
C THR A 44 -3.36 -0.35 6.37
N GLY A 45 -2.31 -0.82 5.69
CA GLY A 45 -1.26 -1.63 6.30
C GLY A 45 -0.53 -0.89 7.43
N LEU A 46 -0.19 0.38 7.22
CA LEU A 46 0.45 1.23 8.22
C LEU A 46 -0.44 1.47 9.44
N ILE A 47 -1.73 1.74 9.23
CA ILE A 47 -2.70 1.93 10.32
C ILE A 47 -2.84 0.65 11.15
N MET A 48 -2.94 -0.51 10.51
CA MET A 48 -3.00 -1.80 11.22
C MET A 48 -1.75 -2.06 12.07
N ILE A 49 -0.56 -1.79 11.53
CA ILE A 49 0.70 -1.93 12.27
C ILE A 49 0.74 -0.95 13.45
N ALA A 50 0.31 0.29 13.25
CA ALA A 50 0.30 1.32 14.29
C ALA A 50 -0.72 1.01 15.41
N ALA A 51 -1.90 0.52 15.06
CA ALA A 51 -2.93 0.09 16.02
C ALA A 51 -2.43 -1.07 16.88
N ASN A 52 -1.80 -2.08 16.27
CA ASN A 52 -1.23 -3.22 16.98
C ASN A 52 -0.01 -2.86 17.85
N ARG A 53 0.67 -1.73 17.59
CA ARG A 53 1.76 -1.23 18.45
C ARG A 53 1.25 -0.46 19.68
N ARG A 54 -0.01 -0.03 19.67
CA ARG A 54 -0.62 0.79 20.74
C ARG A 54 -1.42 -0.06 21.74
N SER A 55 -1.80 -1.28 21.37
CA SER A 55 -2.37 -2.30 22.27
C SER A 55 -1.30 -3.10 23.00
#